data_AF-A3I3D6-F1
#
_entry.id   AF-A3I3D6-F1
#
_cell.length_a   1.000
_cell.length_b   1.000
_cell.length_c   1.000
_cell.angle_alpha   90.00
_cell.angle_beta   90.00
_cell.angle_gamma   90.00
#
_symmetry.space_group_name_H-M   'P 1'
#
loop_
_entity.id
_entity.type
_entity.pdbx_description
1 polymer ?
#
loop_
_entity_poly.entity_id
_entity_poly.type
_entity_poly.pdbx_seq_one_letter_code
_entity_poly.pdbx_strand_id
1 'polypeptide(L)'
;MNGRQTIMIAALSGALAVGIGAFGAHGLADILTANGRIETYETAVKYHFYHSLALLLIGTILLIKPNWKSLQFSIWSMILGILIFPGSLYALSLTGVTWWGAVTPIGGVFFIMGWLGLFYAALRNDQIVVD
;
A
#
# COMPACT_ATOMS: atom_id res chain seq x y z
N MET A 1 15.12 -6.98 1.09
CA MET A 1 15.26 -5.53 1.33
C MET A 1 15.61 -5.28 2.79
N ASN A 2 16.51 -4.35 3.07
CA ASN A 2 16.77 -3.90 4.46
C ASN A 2 15.82 -2.76 4.87
N GLY A 3 15.82 -2.38 6.15
CA GLY A 3 14.91 -1.35 6.66
C GLY A 3 15.04 -0.01 5.94
N ARG A 4 16.27 0.41 5.61
CA ARG A 4 16.53 1.65 4.86
C ARG A 4 15.85 1.65 3.49
N GLN A 5 16.01 0.56 2.72
CA GLN A 5 15.36 0.42 1.41
C GLN A 5 13.83 0.46 1.53
N THR A 6 13.26 -0.23 2.52
CA THR A 6 11.81 -0.21 2.76
C THR A 6 11.30 1.19 3.08
N ILE A 7 12.00 1.95 3.91
CA ILE A 7 11.65 3.34 4.25
C ILE A 7 11.74 4.24 3.01
N MET A 8 12.76 4.08 2.17
CA MET A 8 12.87 4.85 0.92
C MET A 8 11.66 4.62 0.01
N ILE A 9 11.23 3.36 -0.14
CA ILE A 9 10.03 3.02 -0.93
C ILE A 9 8.77 3.59 -0.28
N ALA A 10 8.63 3.44 1.05
CA ALA A 10 7.48 3.97 1.78
C ALA A 10 7.37 5.50 1.65
N ALA A 11 8.49 6.22 1.75
CA ALA A 11 8.54 7.67 1.61
C ALA A 11 8.16 8.11 0.19
N LEU A 12 8.70 7.44 -0.84
CA LEU A 12 8.35 7.74 -2.23
C LEU A 12 6.87 7.43 -2.49
N SER A 13 6.38 6.28 -2.03
CA SER A 13 4.98 5.86 -2.13
C SER A 13 4.04 6.85 -1.43
N GLY A 14 4.39 7.31 -0.22
CA GLY A 14 3.64 8.33 0.50
C GLY A 14 3.61 9.67 -0.23
N ALA A 15 4.75 10.12 -0.78
CA ALA A 15 4.81 11.33 -1.59
C ALA A 15 3.93 11.23 -2.85
N LEU A 16 3.94 10.07 -3.53
CA LEU A 16 3.06 9.80 -4.67
C LEU A 16 1.59 9.80 -4.25
N ALA A 17 1.23 9.16 -3.14
CA ALA A 17 -0.14 9.14 -2.64
C ALA A 17 -0.66 10.56 -2.33
N VAL A 18 0.16 11.43 -1.73
CA VAL A 18 -0.17 12.84 -1.50
C VAL A 18 -0.33 13.59 -2.82
N GLY A 19 0.63 13.45 -3.75
CA GLY A 19 0.60 14.13 -5.04
C GLY A 19 -0.61 13.74 -5.88
N ILE A 20 -0.89 12.44 -5.99
CA ILE A 20 -2.05 11.89 -6.69
C ILE A 20 -3.35 12.35 -5.99
N GLY A 21 -3.40 12.32 -4.66
CA GLY A 21 -4.56 12.79 -3.91
C GLY A 21 -4.88 14.26 -4.16
N ALA A 22 -3.89 15.14 -4.03
CA ALA A 22 -4.05 16.58 -4.25
C ALA A 22 -4.40 16.90 -5.71
N PHE A 23 -3.74 16.24 -6.66
CA PHE A 23 -4.03 16.42 -8.09
C PHE A 23 -5.43 15.91 -8.45
N GLY A 24 -5.91 14.85 -7.80
CA GLY A 24 -7.28 14.36 -7.96
C GLY A 24 -8.33 15.41 -7.59
N ALA A 25 -8.17 16.04 -6.43
CA ALA A 25 -9.13 17.00 -5.89
C ALA A 25 -9.21 18.31 -6.71
N HIS A 26 -8.13 18.71 -7.38
CA HIS A 26 -8.06 19.99 -8.10
C HIS A 26 -7.94 19.85 -9.61
N GLY A 27 -7.11 18.94 -10.10
CA GLY A 27 -6.78 18.79 -11.53
C GLY A 27 -7.62 17.77 -12.28
N LEU A 28 -8.35 16.89 -11.58
CA LEU A 28 -9.12 15.79 -12.20
C LEU A 28 -10.61 15.80 -11.83
N ALA A 29 -11.09 16.83 -11.12
CA ALA A 29 -12.47 16.90 -10.62
C ALA A 29 -13.52 16.69 -11.73
N ASP A 30 -13.33 17.32 -12.89
CA ASP A 30 -14.27 17.22 -14.03
C ASP A 30 -14.32 15.78 -14.58
N ILE A 31 -13.16 15.14 -14.78
CA ILE A 31 -13.07 13.76 -15.29
C ILE A 31 -13.69 12.78 -14.28
N LEU A 32 -13.36 12.94 -12.99
CA LEU A 32 -13.90 12.09 -11.93
C LEU A 32 -15.40 12.24 -11.78
N THR A 33 -15.93 13.45 -11.97
CA THR A 33 -17.37 13.74 -11.99
C THR A 33 -18.04 13.11 -13.20
N ALA A 34 -17.47 13.31 -14.41
CA ALA A 34 -17.99 12.75 -15.66
C ALA A 34 -18.06 11.22 -15.62
N ASN A 35 -17.06 10.57 -15.01
CA ASN A 35 -17.04 9.12 -14.85
C ASN A 35 -17.88 8.61 -13.66
N GLY A 36 -18.32 9.49 -12.76
CA GLY A 36 -19.02 9.12 -11.53
C GLY A 36 -18.14 8.34 -10.54
N ARG A 37 -16.85 8.69 -10.42
CA ARG A 37 -15.83 7.90 -9.71
C ARG A 37 -15.02 8.65 -8.66
N ILE A 38 -15.53 9.77 -8.15
CA ILE A 38 -14.89 10.55 -7.08
C ILE A 38 -14.60 9.66 -5.86
N GLU A 39 -15.61 8.96 -5.33
CA GLU A 39 -15.45 8.11 -4.15
C GLU A 39 -14.48 6.92 -4.39
N THR A 40 -14.49 6.37 -5.60
CA THR A 40 -13.58 5.29 -6.00
C THR A 40 -12.13 5.78 -6.01
N TYR A 41 -11.91 7.01 -6.51
CA TYR A 41 -10.60 7.64 -6.53
C TYR A 41 -10.11 7.95 -5.12
N GLU A 42 -10.96 8.52 -4.27
CA GLU A 42 -10.62 8.77 -2.87
C GLU A 42 -10.28 7.48 -2.12
N THR A 43 -11.01 6.40 -2.39
CA THR A 43 -10.71 5.07 -1.81
C THR A 43 -9.32 4.61 -2.23
N ALA A 44 -8.95 4.78 -3.50
CA ALA A 44 -7.62 4.46 -3.99
C ALA A 44 -6.53 5.27 -3.25
N VAL A 45 -6.71 6.59 -3.11
CA VAL A 45 -5.78 7.46 -2.36
C VAL A 45 -5.63 7.01 -0.91
N LYS A 46 -6.75 6.72 -0.23
CA LYS A 46 -6.75 6.26 1.18
C LYS A 46 -5.96 4.95 1.32
N TYR A 47 -6.23 3.95 0.49
CA TYR A 47 -5.53 2.66 0.56
C TYR A 47 -4.05 2.78 0.19
N HIS A 48 -3.70 3.59 -0.79
CA HIS A 48 -2.31 3.90 -1.14
C HIS A 48 -1.57 4.52 0.06
N PHE A 49 -2.17 5.52 0.72
CA PHE A 49 -1.56 6.20 1.84
C PHE A 49 -1.42 5.31 3.08
N TYR A 50 -2.48 4.57 3.46
CA TYR A 50 -2.46 3.67 4.62
C TYR A 50 -1.39 2.60 4.50
N HIS A 51 -1.24 1.99 3.32
CA HIS A 51 -0.24 0.93 3.14
C HIS A 51 1.17 1.48 2.92
N SER A 52 1.31 2.73 2.48
CA SER A 52 2.60 3.44 2.51
C SER A 52 3.05 3.70 3.95
N LEU A 53 2.14 4.11 4.84
CA LEU A 53 2.43 4.26 6.27
C LEU A 53 2.75 2.91 6.92
N ALA A 54 2.02 1.84 6.58
CA ALA A 54 2.33 0.50 7.05
C ALA A 54 3.75 0.06 6.62
N LEU A 55 4.13 0.29 5.36
CA LEU A 55 5.49 0.03 4.88
C LEU A 55 6.54 0.86 5.64
N LEU A 56 6.26 2.12 5.95
CA LEU A 56 7.16 2.97 6.73
C LEU A 56 7.39 2.39 8.14
N LEU A 57 6.33 1.92 8.80
CA LEU A 57 6.40 1.27 10.11
C LEU A 57 7.19 -0.04 10.03
N ILE A 58 6.90 -0.90 9.05
CA ILE A 58 7.63 -2.17 8.86
C ILE A 58 9.11 -1.92 8.58
N GLY A 59 9.45 -0.92 7.76
CA GLY A 59 10.82 -0.52 7.49
C GLY A 59 11.54 -0.03 8.75
N THR A 60 10.85 0.74 9.60
CA THR A 60 11.36 1.20 10.91
C THR A 60 11.61 0.02 11.85
N ILE A 61 10.68 -0.94 11.94
CA ILE A 61 10.88 -2.17 12.74
C ILE A 61 12.12 -2.92 12.25
N LEU A 62 12.32 -3.04 10.93
CA LEU A 62 13.46 -3.74 10.37
C LEU A 62 14.80 -3.00 10.55
N LEU A 63 14.80 -1.68 10.79
CA LEU A 63 16.00 -0.94 11.22
C LEU A 63 16.39 -1.31 12.66
N ILE A 64 15.41 -1.45 13.55
CA ILE A 64 15.63 -1.76 14.98
C ILE A 64 15.94 -3.25 15.17
N LYS A 65 15.25 -4.11 14.40
CA LYS A 65 15.32 -5.58 14.47
C LYS A 65 15.71 -6.16 13.10
N PRO A 66 16.94 -5.96 12.61
CA PRO A 66 17.36 -6.38 11.27
C PRO A 66 17.29 -7.91 11.05
N ASN A 67 17.26 -8.70 12.13
CA ASN A 67 17.18 -10.15 12.06
C ASN A 67 15.76 -10.70 11.80
N TRP A 68 14.71 -9.86 11.85
CA TRP A 68 13.32 -10.26 11.60
C TRP A 68 13.06 -10.48 10.10
N LYS A 69 13.76 -11.43 9.48
CA LYS A 69 13.71 -11.71 8.04
C LYS A 69 12.32 -12.13 7.55
N SER A 70 11.45 -12.60 8.43
CA SER A 70 10.04 -12.90 8.10
C SER A 70 9.24 -11.68 7.65
N LEU A 71 9.66 -10.45 8.02
CA LEU A 71 9.03 -9.21 7.54
C LEU A 71 9.13 -9.02 6.02
N GLN A 72 10.05 -9.72 5.32
CA GLN A 72 10.18 -9.59 3.87
C GLN A 72 8.89 -9.97 3.13
N PHE A 73 8.19 -11.00 3.61
CA PHE A 73 6.92 -11.41 3.02
C PHE A 73 5.89 -10.27 3.14
N SER A 74 5.77 -9.68 4.33
CA SER A 74 4.90 -8.53 4.57
C SER A 74 5.24 -7.35 3.64
N ILE A 75 6.52 -6.98 3.53
CA ILE A 75 6.99 -5.86 2.70
C ILE A 75 6.58 -6.05 1.23
N TRP A 76 6.89 -7.20 0.63
CA TRP A 76 6.58 -7.45 -0.78
C TRP A 76 5.08 -7.51 -1.03
N SER A 77 4.32 -8.15 -0.14
CA SER A 77 2.86 -8.18 -0.23
C SER A 77 2.26 -6.76 -0.15
N MET A 78 2.75 -5.88 0.73
CA MET A 78 2.29 -4.50 0.77
C MET A 78 2.61 -3.73 -0.51
N ILE A 79 3.83 -3.87 -1.07
CA ILE A 79 4.23 -3.19 -2.31
C ILE A 79 3.34 -3.64 -3.47
N LEU A 80 3.15 -4.94 -3.65
CA LEU A 80 2.28 -5.47 -4.70
C LEU A 80 0.83 -5.04 -4.51
N GLY A 81 0.35 -5.02 -3.26
CA GLY A 81 -0.97 -4.50 -2.92
C GLY A 81 -1.12 -3.02 -3.32
N ILE A 82 -0.14 -2.17 -3.04
CA ILE A 82 -0.15 -0.74 -3.44
C ILE A 82 -0.15 -0.59 -4.96
N LEU A 83 0.62 -1.40 -5.69
CA LEU A 83 0.64 -1.28 -7.15
C LEU A 83 -0.68 -1.73 -7.78
N ILE A 84 -1.30 -2.79 -7.24
CA ILE A 84 -2.46 -3.43 -7.86
C ILE A 84 -3.76 -2.77 -7.38
N PHE A 85 -4.00 -2.65 -6.08
CA PHE A 85 -5.30 -2.23 -5.54
C PHE A 85 -5.60 -0.76 -5.84
N PRO A 86 -4.86 0.23 -5.30
CA PRO A 86 -5.18 1.61 -5.63
C PRO A 86 -4.79 1.94 -7.07
N GLY A 87 -3.79 1.26 -7.66
CA GLY A 87 -3.46 1.40 -9.09
C GLY A 87 -4.63 1.07 -10.01
N SER A 88 -5.31 -0.06 -9.80
CA SER A 88 -6.50 -0.42 -10.60
C SER A 88 -7.66 0.54 -10.36
N LEU A 89 -7.85 1.02 -9.12
CA LEU A 89 -8.90 1.99 -8.82
C LEU A 89 -8.61 3.37 -9.43
N TYR A 90 -7.35 3.82 -9.50
CA TYR A 90 -6.98 5.02 -10.25
C TYR A 90 -7.30 4.85 -11.73
N ALA A 91 -6.92 3.72 -12.33
CA ALA A 91 -7.23 3.44 -13.73
C ALA A 91 -8.74 3.41 -13.99
N LEU A 92 -9.51 2.74 -13.12
CA LEU A 92 -10.97 2.72 -13.17
C LEU A 92 -11.56 4.13 -13.10
N SER A 93 -11.10 4.95 -12.15
CA SER A 93 -11.62 6.29 -11.93
C SER A 93 -11.34 7.25 -13.09
N LEU A 94 -10.18 7.13 -13.73
CA LEU A 94 -9.78 8.04 -14.81
C LEU A 94 -10.32 7.61 -16.17
N THR A 95 -10.43 6.31 -16.43
CA THR A 95 -10.85 5.78 -17.74
C THR A 95 -12.33 5.43 -17.81
N GLY A 96 -13.00 5.23 -16.67
CA GLY A 96 -14.36 4.71 -16.60
C GLY A 96 -14.49 3.21 -16.94
N VAL A 97 -13.40 2.53 -17.34
CA VAL A 97 -13.43 1.12 -17.77
C VAL A 97 -13.59 0.20 -16.56
N THR A 98 -14.78 -0.40 -16.43
CA THR A 98 -15.19 -1.19 -15.25
C THR A 98 -14.37 -2.45 -15.02
N TRP A 99 -13.71 -2.99 -16.05
CA TRP A 99 -12.83 -4.16 -15.95
C TRP A 99 -11.72 -3.99 -14.90
N TRP A 100 -11.19 -2.77 -14.74
CA TRP A 100 -10.20 -2.48 -13.70
C TRP A 100 -10.71 -2.79 -12.28
N GLY A 101 -12.01 -2.69 -12.04
CA GLY A 101 -12.62 -3.06 -10.76
C GLY A 101 -12.47 -4.54 -10.42
N ALA A 102 -12.39 -5.43 -11.43
CA ALA A 102 -12.19 -6.86 -11.23
C ALA A 102 -10.72 -7.21 -10.85
N VAL A 103 -9.78 -6.29 -11.11
CA VAL A 103 -8.36 -6.45 -10.74
C VAL A 103 -8.13 -6.08 -9.26
N THR A 104 -8.93 -5.15 -8.73
CA THR A 104 -8.81 -4.63 -7.36
C THR A 104 -8.75 -5.72 -6.27
N PRO A 105 -9.59 -6.79 -6.29
CA PRO A 105 -9.54 -7.84 -5.28
C PRO A 105 -8.18 -8.54 -5.16
N ILE A 106 -7.42 -8.66 -6.27
CA ILE A 106 -6.08 -9.27 -6.27
C ILE A 106 -5.15 -8.45 -5.36
N GLY A 107 -5.16 -7.13 -5.48
CA GLY A 107 -4.40 -6.25 -4.61
C GLY A 107 -4.89 -6.30 -3.15
N GLY A 108 -6.19 -6.52 -2.93
CA GLY A 108 -6.76 -6.70 -1.60
C GLY A 108 -6.23 -7.96 -0.91
N VAL A 109 -6.10 -9.07 -1.65
CA VAL A 109 -5.47 -10.30 -1.16
C VAL A 109 -4.01 -10.04 -0.79
N PHE A 110 -3.26 -9.27 -1.59
CA PHE A 110 -1.91 -8.87 -1.24
C PHE A 110 -1.85 -8.04 0.05
N PHE A 111 -2.76 -7.09 0.26
CA PHE A 111 -2.82 -6.37 1.54
C PHE A 111 -3.12 -7.28 2.73
N ILE A 112 -4.09 -8.20 2.60
CA ILE A 112 -4.40 -9.19 3.64
C ILE A 112 -3.14 -10.01 3.96
N MET A 113 -2.45 -10.55 2.95
CA MET A 113 -1.20 -11.29 3.13
C MET A 113 -0.10 -10.43 3.77
N GLY A 114 -0.03 -9.15 3.44
CA GLY A 114 0.91 -8.21 4.03
C GLY A 114 0.70 -8.07 5.54
N TRP A 115 -0.54 -7.86 5.97
CA TRP A 115 -0.89 -7.76 7.39
C TRP A 115 -0.70 -9.08 8.13
N LEU A 116 -1.11 -10.20 7.55
CA LEU A 116 -0.87 -11.54 8.11
C LEU A 116 0.62 -11.86 8.21
N GLY A 117 1.43 -11.41 7.24
CA GLY A 117 2.87 -11.52 7.26
C GLY A 117 3.51 -10.74 8.40
N LEU A 118 3.01 -9.53 8.68
CA LEU A 118 3.44 -8.73 9.83
C LEU A 118 3.08 -9.42 11.14
N PHE A 119 1.84 -9.91 11.26
CA PHE A 119 1.38 -10.69 12.42
C PHE A 119 2.26 -11.93 12.66
N TYR A 120 2.50 -12.73 11.62
CA TYR A 120 3.37 -13.90 11.69
C TYR A 120 4.80 -13.56 12.09
N ALA A 121 5.34 -12.45 11.56
CA ALA A 121 6.68 -12.00 11.91
C ALA A 121 6.78 -11.60 13.39
N ALA A 122 5.77 -10.93 13.95
CA ALA A 122 5.74 -10.63 15.38
C ALA A 122 5.74 -11.92 16.22
N LEU A 123 4.81 -12.84 15.93
CA LEU A 123 4.70 -14.12 16.66
C LEU A 123 5.99 -14.95 16.64
N ARG A 124 6.65 -15.04 15.48
CA ARG A 124 7.82 -15.90 15.31
C ARG A 124 9.05 -15.35 16.03
N ASN A 125 9.20 -14.03 16.10
CA ASN A 125 10.44 -13.42 16.59
C ASN A 125 10.36 -12.95 18.06
N ASP A 126 9.19 -13.03 18.71
CA ASP A 126 9.04 -12.86 20.16
C ASP A 126 9.61 -14.06 20.96
N GLN A 127 9.75 -15.24 20.33
CA GLN A 127 10.28 -16.46 20.96
C GLN A 127 11.79 -16.42 21.26
N ILE A 128 12.47 -15.28 21.05
CA ILE A 128 13.92 -15.10 21.27
C ILE A 128 14.19 -14.16 22.48
N VAL A 129 13.15 -13.69 23.18
CA VAL A 129 13.29 -12.93 24.44
C VAL A 129 12.80 -13.79 25.60
N VAL A 130 13.40 -14.97 25.76
CA VAL A 130 13.44 -15.68 27.04
C VAL A 130 14.88 -16.13 27.21
N ASP A 131 15.73 -15.20 27.62
CA ASP A 131 17.03 -15.44 28.26
C ASP A 131 17.33 -14.26 29.19
#